data_AF-A0A924H2Q3-F1
#
_entry.id   AF-A0A924H2Q3-F1
#
_cell.length_a   1.000
_cell.length_b   1.000
_cell.length_c   1.000
_cell.angle_alpha   90.00
_cell.angle_beta   90.00
_cell.angle_gamma   90.00
#
_symmetry.space_group_name_H-M   'P 1'
#
loop_
_entity.id
_entity.type
_entity.pdbx_description
1 polymer ?
#
loop_
_entity_poly.entity_id
_entity_poly.type
_entity_poly.pdbx_seq_one_letter_code
_entity_poly.pdbx_strand_id
1 'polypeptide(L)' 'GNFEAACRMIEATVGVGVLPESAARRHAQTMAIRIVPLRDEWSDRAMHVCVRSLQALPAFARDLVALLVEDAKAAPAD' A
#
# COMPACT_ATOMS: atom_id res chain seq x y z
N GLY A 1 13.95 -1.67 2.89
CA GLY A 1 13.42 -1.13 4.16
C GLY A 1 12.02 -1.67 4.36
N ASN A 2 11.68 -2.08 5.59
CA ASN A 2 10.36 -2.62 5.93
C ASN A 2 9.55 -1.53 6.65
N PHE A 3 8.26 -1.41 6.37
CA PHE A 3 7.38 -0.45 7.04
C PHE A 3 7.28 -0.69 8.55
N GLU A 4 7.35 -1.95 8.97
CA GLU A 4 7.38 -2.31 10.39
C GLU A 4 8.58 -1.68 11.12
N ALA A 5 9.77 -1.69 10.49
CA ALA A 5 10.96 -1.10 11.10
C ALA A 5 10.81 0.42 11.26
N ALA A 6 10.21 1.09 10.27
CA ALA A 6 9.87 2.51 10.38
C ALA A 6 8.85 2.76 11.51
N CYS A 7 7.78 1.95 11.60
CA CYS A 7 6.79 2.07 12.67
C CYS A 7 7.40 1.86 14.06
N ARG A 8 8.31 0.90 14.24
CA ARG A 8 9.05 0.69 15.50
C ARG A 8 9.89 1.92 15.88
N MET A 9 10.54 2.57 14.92
CA MET A 9 11.29 3.81 15.20
C MET A 9 10.39 4.97 15.58
N ILE A 10 9.24 5.11 14.92
CA ILE A 10 8.23 6.14 15.22
C ILE A 10 7.65 5.92 16.64
N GLU A 11 7.29 4.69 16.98
CA GLU A 11 6.81 4.31 18.32
C GLU A 11 7.86 4.59 19.40
N ALA A 12 9.13 4.32 19.11
CA ALA A 12 10.26 4.69 19.97
C ALA A 12 10.57 6.19 20.01
N THR A 13 9.71 7.04 19.41
CA THR A 13 9.83 8.51 19.41
C THR A 13 11.11 9.01 18.74
N VAL A 14 11.67 8.24 17.79
CA VAL A 14 12.88 8.63 17.06
C VAL A 14 12.59 9.66 15.96
N GLY A 15 11.35 9.70 15.45
CA GLY A 15 10.94 10.67 14.44
C GLY A 15 9.57 10.39 13.82
N VAL A 16 9.32 11.01 12.65
CA VAL A 16 8.10 10.85 11.84
C VAL A 16 8.44 10.12 10.53
N GLY A 17 7.53 9.31 10.01
CA GLY A 17 7.69 8.64 8.72
C GLY A 17 6.50 8.87 7.78
N VAL A 18 6.77 8.77 6.47
CA VAL A 18 5.76 8.76 5.41
C VAL A 18 5.64 7.33 4.89
N LEU A 19 4.43 6.77 4.92
CA LEU A 19 4.15 5.38 4.60
C LEU A 19 2.83 5.29 3.81
N PRO A 20 2.61 4.23 3.01
CA PRO A 20 1.27 3.91 2.51
C PRO A 20 0.29 3.72 3.67
N GLU A 21 -0.92 4.27 3.53
CA GLU A 21 -1.95 4.24 4.57
C GLU A 21 -2.28 2.82 5.04
N SER A 22 -2.39 1.87 4.11
CA SER A 22 -2.66 0.47 4.43
C SER A 22 -1.59 -0.16 5.35
N ALA A 23 -0.32 0.21 5.19
CA ALA A 23 0.75 -0.24 6.06
C ALA A 23 0.67 0.46 7.44
N ALA A 24 0.44 1.76 7.46
CA ALA A 24 0.29 2.53 8.70
C ALA A 24 -0.88 2.02 9.54
N ARG A 25 -2.07 1.81 8.93
CA ARG A 25 -3.26 1.27 9.59
C ARG A 25 -3.02 -0.12 10.18
N ARG A 26 -2.34 -1.00 9.44
CA ARG A 26 -1.99 -2.34 9.93
C ARG A 26 -1.13 -2.28 11.19
N HIS A 27 -0.10 -1.44 11.22
CA HIS A 27 0.78 -1.34 12.38
C HIS A 27 0.16 -0.56 13.54
N ALA A 28 -0.70 0.43 13.27
CA ALA A 28 -1.44 1.13 14.31
C ALA A 28 -2.42 0.23 15.09
N GLN A 29 -2.74 -0.97 14.60
CA GLN A 29 -3.52 -1.97 15.36
C GLN A 29 -2.73 -2.55 16.54
N THR A 30 -1.41 -2.56 16.49
CA THR A 30 -0.55 -3.22 17.48
C THR A 30 0.53 -2.32 18.08
N MET A 31 0.78 -1.14 17.51
CA MET A 31 1.80 -0.19 17.94
C MET A 31 1.18 1.17 18.29
N ALA A 32 1.78 1.89 19.24
CA ALA A 32 1.37 3.20 19.70
C ALA A 32 1.79 4.33 18.74
N ILE A 33 1.29 4.30 17.50
CA ILE A 33 1.56 5.31 16.47
C ILE A 33 0.27 6.05 16.07
N ARG A 34 0.42 7.33 15.71
CA ARG A 34 -0.68 8.17 15.22
C ARG A 34 -0.54 8.38 13.71
N ILE A 35 -1.66 8.24 12.99
CA ILE A 35 -1.73 8.45 11.55
C ILE A 35 -2.24 9.86 11.28
N VAL A 36 -1.56 10.60 10.41
CA VAL A 36 -1.98 11.92 9.94
C VAL A 36 -2.06 11.86 8.41
N PRO A 37 -3.23 12.13 7.80
CA PRO A 37 -3.38 12.08 6.34
C PRO A 37 -2.63 13.24 5.69
N LEU A 38 -1.93 12.93 4.60
CA LEU A 38 -1.37 13.92 3.68
C LEU A 38 -2.46 14.32 2.68
N ARG A 39 -2.50 15.59 2.29
CA ARG A 39 -3.55 16.14 1.40
C ARG A 39 -2.98 16.73 0.11
N ASP A 40 -1.68 16.62 -0.04
CA ASP A 40 -0.97 17.14 -1.19
C ASP A 40 -1.11 16.16 -2.36
N GLU A 41 -1.21 16.65 -3.59
CA GLU A 41 -1.42 15.82 -4.79
C GLU A 41 -0.35 14.72 -4.97
N TRP A 42 0.85 14.93 -4.40
CA TRP A 42 1.92 13.93 -4.46
C TRP A 42 1.68 12.71 -3.58
N SER A 43 0.75 12.75 -2.61
CA SER A 43 0.50 11.64 -1.70
C SER A 43 -0.30 10.51 -2.33
N ASP A 44 -1.00 10.79 -3.43
CA ASP A 44 -1.77 9.79 -4.16
C ASP A 44 -0.85 8.82 -4.89
N ARG A 45 -0.88 7.56 -4.46
CA ARG A 45 -0.02 6.51 -5.02
C ARG A 45 -0.79 5.65 -6.01
N ALA A 46 -0.40 5.72 -7.28
CA ALA A 46 -0.86 4.77 -8.29
C ALA A 46 -0.13 3.42 -8.16
N MET A 47 -0.89 2.33 -7.98
CA MET A 47 -0.38 0.96 -8.08
C MET A 47 -0.69 0.38 -9.45
N HIS A 48 0.31 -0.25 -10.08
CA HIS A 48 0.17 -0.83 -11.40
C HIS A 48 0.58 -2.29 -11.41
N VAL A 49 -0.17 -3.11 -12.16
CA VAL A 49 0.22 -4.47 -12.51
C VAL A 49 0.91 -4.42 -13.87
N CYS A 50 2.21 -4.71 -13.90
CA CYS A 50 3.03 -4.59 -15.10
C CYS A 50 3.33 -5.95 -15.71
N VAL A 51 2.98 -6.14 -16.98
CA VAL A 51 3.29 -7.34 -17.76
C VAL A 51 3.78 -6.93 -19.15
N ARG A 52 4.72 -7.69 -19.73
CA ARG A 52 5.25 -7.38 -21.08
C ARG A 52 4.15 -7.40 -22.14
N SER A 53 3.27 -8.40 -22.10
CA SER A 53 2.11 -8.53 -22.96
C SER A 53 1.05 -9.33 -22.22
N LEU A 54 -0.11 -8.71 -21.98
CA LEU A 54 -1.22 -9.35 -21.28
C LEU A 54 -1.75 -10.56 -22.07
N GLN A 55 -1.72 -10.49 -23.40
CA GLN A 55 -2.21 -11.57 -24.26
C GLN A 55 -1.25 -12.77 -24.30
N ALA A 56 0.05 -12.53 -24.13
CA ALA A 56 1.07 -13.58 -24.10
C ALA A 56 1.09 -14.37 -22.78
N LEU A 57 0.34 -13.94 -21.76
CA LEU A 57 0.24 -14.66 -20.50
C LEU A 57 -0.56 -15.97 -20.65
N PRO A 58 -0.19 -17.03 -19.91
CA PRO A 58 -1.07 -18.17 -19.68
C PRO A 58 -2.42 -17.72 -19.09
N ALA A 59 -3.48 -18.49 -19.36
CA ALA A 59 -4.84 -18.15 -18.93
C ALA A 59 -4.94 -17.80 -17.43
N PHE A 60 -4.40 -18.67 -16.57
CA PHE A 60 -4.42 -18.46 -15.11
C PHE A 60 -3.74 -17.15 -14.67
N ALA A 61 -2.72 -16.68 -15.40
CA ALA A 61 -2.01 -15.46 -15.05
C ALA A 61 -2.81 -14.22 -15.50
N ARG A 62 -3.55 -14.30 -16.61
CA ARG A 62 -4.53 -13.27 -16.99
C ARG A 62 -5.67 -13.18 -15.96
N ASP A 63 -6.15 -14.33 -15.49
CA ASP A 63 -7.19 -14.39 -14.46
C ASP A 63 -6.71 -13.75 -13.15
N LEU A 64 -5.45 -14.00 -12.75
CA LEU A 64 -4.83 -13.32 -11.60
C LEU A 64 -4.75 -11.81 -11.81
N VAL A 65 -4.31 -11.33 -12.98
CA VAL A 65 -4.26 -9.88 -13.27
C VAL A 65 -5.66 -9.27 -13.18
N ALA A 66 -6.67 -9.93 -13.75
CA ALA A 66 -8.06 -9.47 -13.66
C ALA A 66 -8.53 -9.40 -12.21
N LEU A 67 -8.26 -10.44 -11.41
CA LEU A 67 -8.60 -10.47 -9.99
C LEU A 67 -7.96 -9.32 -9.21
N LEU A 68 -6.66 -9.08 -9.41
CA LEU A 68 -5.95 -8.00 -8.72
C LEU A 68 -6.45 -6.60 -9.13
N VAL A 69 -6.84 -6.42 -10.39
CA VAL A 69 -7.40 -5.15 -10.88
C VAL A 69 -8.80 -4.91 -10.30
N GLU A 70 -9.63 -5.94 -10.19
CA GLU A 70 -10.95 -5.81 -9.56
C GLU A 70 -10.84 -5.59 -8.04
N ASP A 71 -9.92 -6.28 -7.37
CA ASP A 71 -9.63 -6.08 -5.93
C ASP A 71 -9.21 -4.63 -5.66
N ALA A 72 -8.34 -4.06 -6.50
CA ALA A 72 -7.91 -2.67 -6.38
C ALA A 72 -9.05 -1.65 -6.57
N LYS A 73 -10.09 -1.96 -7.37
CA LYS A 73 -11.27 -1.10 -7.53
C LYS A 73 -12.26 -1.23 -6.36
N ALA A 74 -12.33 -2.41 -5.75
CA ALA A 74 -13.20 -2.68 -4.62
C ALA A 74 -12.62 -2.14 -3.30
N ALA A 75 -11.31 -1.89 -3.24
CA ALA A 75 -10.69 -1.17 -2.15
C ALA A 75 -11.36 0.22 -2.04
N PRO A 76 -11.83 0.62 -0.85
CA PRO A 76 -12.38 1.95 -0.66
C PRO A 76 -11.34 2.99 -1.10
N ALA A 77 -11.78 3.96 -1.90
CA ALA A 77 -11.01 5.17 -2.13
C ALA A 77 -11.03 5.95 -0.81
N ASP A 78 -9.90 5.94 -0.10
CA ASP A 78 -9.66 6.79 1.06
C ASP A 78 -9.41 8.24 0.61
#